data_AF-A0A958QGC7-F1
#
_entry.id   AF-A0A958QGC7-F1
#
_cell.length_a   1.000
_cell.length_b   1.000
_cell.length_c   1.000
_cell.angle_alpha   90.00
_cell.angle_beta   90.00
_cell.angle_gamma   90.00
#
_symmetry.space_group_name_H-M   'P 1'
#
loop_
_entity.id
_entity.type
_entity.pdbx_description
1 polymer ?
#
loop_
_entity_poly.entity_id
_entity_poly.type
_entity_poly.pdbx_seq_one_letter_code
_entity_poly.pdbx_strand_id
1 'polypeptide(L)'
;MLRRIALLSILFLSVFVPQCHASDIAFSMNVVAQEDSVRVSYRNTGSDPTSKTRVTLELAGKTYDSGPQGTLPPGASGKVEFKVEFPPVAGSYPLIARLLYDNDGKTVSVINAGYFNYRDKVTPTVTRSISDIVVRGTTSFFVPRQSDYELSLVLPQGVQISNKTESQHGTVFELSNQLQGFSLNSPYYAVYQTKDGVKPHGTAIVAARLTTQDVEKRNSVIPAWLYPLAAFVGLLATALLRKRFPKQEDLLSETQIAALRWTFSVFIVSSLYSIFYFAHILPDTLLAEVGALNLRETSGGRYAILVLETLLKWMYFDGGNYDYFAKYVADPLYAYMLLGNFFVLRWIIKPQPSTDKYWHLMTSVLSLGSLSKKGVFWSKYSKVAVLTLMVKAFYVPMLSSWMINDIFHQGYLTRSFQWEFFSIQRYVVAGLILIDVSVFAFGYLVELPQLKNQIRSVEPTVLGWVVCIMCYPPFNTFTFIPFDKPLHEHWGSPSEFERYLAFTLIALLWGIYCWATIALGPKASNLTNRGTVDSGPYAYIRHPAYVSKVGLWIVSSWFLGEKHFFLIVALVTVYGLRAWTEERHLSQDPDYQAYKKKVPWKMIPRFF
;
A
#
# COMPACT_ATOMS: atom_id res chain seq x y z
N MET A 1 30.49 7.48 19.05
CA MET A 1 29.32 6.78 19.63
C MET A 1 28.04 7.00 18.81
N LEU A 2 27.63 8.23 18.49
CA LEU A 2 26.45 8.54 17.64
C LEU A 2 26.46 7.90 16.24
N ARG A 3 27.59 7.92 15.52
CA ARG A 3 27.73 7.19 14.24
C ARG A 3 27.56 5.67 14.43
N ARG A 4 28.03 5.11 15.55
CA ARG A 4 27.92 3.68 15.85
C ARG A 4 26.51 3.27 16.26
N ILE A 5 25.73 4.13 16.93
CA ILE A 5 24.33 3.86 17.28
C ILE A 5 23.44 3.98 16.03
N ALA A 6 23.65 4.99 15.17
CA ALA A 6 22.93 5.09 13.90
C ALA A 6 23.29 3.92 12.96
N LEU A 7 24.58 3.56 12.86
CA LEU A 7 25.00 2.36 12.13
C LEU A 7 24.47 1.08 12.75
N LEU A 8 24.42 0.94 14.08
CA LEU A 8 23.85 -0.23 14.74
C LEU A 8 22.33 -0.31 14.58
N SER A 9 21.61 0.80 14.53
CA SER A 9 20.17 0.81 14.22
C SER A 9 19.91 0.46 12.75
N ILE A 10 20.74 0.96 11.83
CA ILE A 10 20.70 0.60 10.40
C ILE A 10 21.11 -0.88 10.22
N LEU A 11 22.15 -1.35 10.94
CA LEU A 11 22.61 -2.74 10.93
C LEU A 11 21.57 -3.68 11.55
N PHE A 12 20.98 -3.32 12.69
CA PHE A 12 19.95 -4.11 13.36
C PHE A 12 18.67 -4.21 12.52
N LEU A 13 18.34 -3.17 11.73
CA LEU A 13 17.26 -3.21 10.73
C LEU A 13 17.64 -4.02 9.48
N SER A 14 18.94 -4.18 9.16
CA SER A 14 19.42 -5.00 8.03
C SER A 14 19.78 -6.46 8.37
N VAL A 15 19.85 -6.83 9.66
CA VAL A 15 20.20 -8.19 10.11
C VAL A 15 18.99 -9.14 10.14
N PHE A 16 17.77 -8.62 10.01
CA PHE A 16 16.56 -9.41 9.79
C PHE A 16 16.01 -9.19 8.38
N VAL A 17 16.86 -9.37 7.36
CA VAL A 17 16.37 -9.64 6.01
C VAL A 17 16.17 -11.15 5.92
N PRO A 18 14.95 -11.67 6.16
CA PRO A 18 14.70 -13.07 5.85
C PRO A 18 14.95 -13.30 4.37
N GLN A 19 15.38 -14.52 4.07
CA GLN A 19 15.40 -15.00 2.69
C GLN A 19 14.01 -14.80 2.10
N CYS A 20 14.00 -14.07 0.99
CA CYS A 20 12.83 -13.79 0.18
C CYS A 20 12.15 -15.11 -0.21
N HIS A 21 10.87 -15.24 0.16
CA HIS A 21 10.00 -16.28 -0.37
C HIS A 21 8.84 -15.61 -1.13
N ALA A 22 8.70 -16.02 -2.40
CA ALA A 22 7.62 -15.84 -3.37
C ALA A 22 7.30 -14.42 -3.91
N SER A 23 7.69 -14.14 -5.17
CA SER A 23 6.78 -13.73 -6.29
C SER A 23 7.52 -13.31 -7.59
N ASP A 24 8.64 -13.95 -7.93
CA ASP A 24 9.61 -13.39 -8.89
C ASP A 24 9.47 -13.87 -10.35
N ILE A 25 8.41 -14.62 -10.66
CA ILE A 25 8.14 -15.17 -12.00
C ILE A 25 6.96 -14.43 -12.65
N ALA A 26 7.23 -13.71 -13.73
CA ALA A 26 6.24 -13.00 -14.54
C ALA A 26 6.32 -13.47 -16.00
N PHE A 27 5.19 -13.56 -16.69
CA PHE A 27 5.16 -13.93 -18.11
C PHE A 27 4.32 -12.98 -18.93
N SER A 28 4.79 -12.65 -20.12
CA SER A 28 3.94 -12.15 -21.20
C SER A 28 3.57 -13.30 -22.12
N MET A 29 2.29 -13.46 -22.42
CA MET A 29 1.80 -14.47 -23.35
C MET A 29 1.02 -13.80 -24.46
N ASN A 30 1.14 -14.30 -25.69
CA ASN A 30 0.37 -13.88 -26.84
C ASN A 30 -0.13 -15.12 -27.58
N VAL A 31 -1.39 -15.09 -28.01
CA VAL A 31 -2.04 -16.17 -28.74
C VAL A 31 -2.51 -15.62 -30.08
N VAL A 32 -2.07 -16.25 -31.17
CA VAL A 32 -2.46 -15.91 -32.54
C VAL A 32 -3.00 -17.16 -33.21
N ALA A 33 -4.23 -17.08 -33.71
CA ALA A 33 -4.84 -18.13 -34.52
C ALA A 33 -4.79 -17.75 -36.00
N GLN A 34 -4.36 -18.69 -36.83
CA GLN A 34 -4.39 -18.60 -38.29
C GLN A 34 -4.86 -19.94 -38.85
N GLU A 35 -6.04 -19.96 -39.47
CA GLU A 35 -6.71 -21.18 -39.95
C GLU A 35 -6.90 -22.22 -38.83
N ASP A 36 -6.35 -23.44 -38.99
CA ASP A 36 -6.38 -24.51 -37.99
C ASP A 36 -5.12 -24.54 -37.11
N SER A 37 -4.22 -23.56 -37.25
CA SER A 37 -3.02 -23.42 -36.43
C SER A 37 -3.18 -22.32 -35.39
N VAL A 38 -2.92 -22.64 -34.13
CA VAL A 38 -2.85 -21.67 -33.03
C VAL A 38 -1.45 -21.63 -32.47
N ARG A 39 -0.82 -20.45 -32.56
CA ARG A 39 0.50 -20.19 -32.00
C ARG A 39 0.39 -19.48 -30.66
N VAL A 40 0.95 -20.09 -29.63
CA VAL A 40 1.13 -19.47 -28.31
C VAL A 40 2.60 -19.11 -28.14
N SER A 41 2.87 -17.81 -28.03
CA SER A 41 4.21 -17.28 -27.71
C SER A 41 4.23 -16.79 -26.27
N TYR A 42 5.24 -17.18 -25.50
CA TYR A 42 5.40 -16.75 -24.12
C TYR A 42 6.84 -16.31 -23.85
N ARG A 43 7.01 -15.35 -22.94
CA ARG A 43 8.32 -14.86 -22.52
C ARG A 43 8.33 -14.71 -21.01
N ASN A 44 9.38 -15.24 -20.37
CA ASN A 44 9.64 -14.99 -18.97
C ASN A 44 10.13 -13.54 -18.82
N THR A 45 9.26 -12.69 -18.29
CA THR A 45 9.56 -11.29 -17.97
C THR A 45 9.96 -11.12 -16.49
N GLY A 46 9.98 -12.21 -15.71
CA GLY A 46 10.42 -12.26 -14.33
C GLY A 46 11.94 -12.36 -14.17
N SER A 47 12.41 -12.40 -12.92
CA SER A 47 13.84 -12.48 -12.58
C SER A 47 14.34 -13.91 -12.43
N ASP A 48 13.43 -14.86 -12.22
CA ASP A 48 13.77 -16.23 -11.84
C ASP A 48 13.50 -17.21 -12.98
N PRO A 49 14.37 -18.22 -13.16
CA PRO A 49 14.11 -19.29 -14.11
C PRO A 49 12.91 -20.12 -13.63
N THR A 50 12.05 -20.51 -14.56
CA THR A 50 10.88 -21.32 -14.24
C THR A 50 11.12 -22.76 -14.61
N SER A 51 10.75 -23.71 -13.75
CA SER A 51 10.89 -25.14 -14.05
C SER A 51 9.56 -25.75 -14.52
N LYS A 52 9.64 -26.83 -15.30
CA LYS A 52 8.51 -27.65 -15.77
C LYS A 52 7.40 -26.84 -16.43
N THR A 53 7.77 -25.93 -17.32
CA THR A 53 6.79 -25.14 -18.07
C THR A 53 5.94 -26.05 -18.96
N ARG A 54 4.63 -25.80 -19.06
CA ARG A 54 3.70 -26.53 -19.92
C ARG A 54 2.62 -25.58 -20.42
N VAL A 55 2.32 -25.62 -21.71
CA VAL A 55 1.29 -24.78 -22.31
C VAL A 55 0.07 -25.63 -22.59
N THR A 56 -1.09 -25.19 -22.12
CA THR A 56 -2.38 -25.76 -22.50
C THR A 56 -3.22 -24.73 -23.23
N LEU A 57 -4.01 -25.20 -24.18
CA LEU A 57 -4.90 -24.39 -25.00
C LEU A 57 -6.31 -24.98 -24.93
N GLU A 58 -7.31 -24.14 -24.73
CA GLU A 58 -8.70 -24.53 -24.72
C GLU A 58 -9.44 -23.78 -25.82
N LEU A 59 -10.16 -24.53 -26.67
CA LEU A 59 -10.97 -24.00 -27.76
C LEU A 59 -12.25 -24.84 -27.89
N ALA A 60 -13.41 -24.19 -27.85
CA ALA A 60 -14.72 -24.83 -28.06
C ALA A 60 -14.93 -26.11 -27.23
N GLY A 61 -14.52 -26.10 -25.96
CA GLY A 61 -14.64 -27.24 -25.04
C GLY A 61 -13.60 -28.34 -25.21
N LYS A 62 -12.69 -28.22 -26.18
CA LYS A 62 -11.54 -29.13 -26.36
C LYS A 62 -10.29 -28.53 -25.74
N THR A 63 -9.49 -29.38 -25.10
CA THR A 63 -8.20 -29.00 -24.51
C THR A 63 -7.06 -29.65 -25.29
N TYR A 64 -6.06 -28.84 -25.65
CA TYR A 64 -4.84 -29.23 -26.33
C TYR A 64 -3.67 -28.98 -25.38
N ASP A 65 -2.66 -29.84 -25.43
CA ASP A 65 -1.55 -29.82 -24.49
C ASP A 65 -0.20 -29.98 -25.19
N SER A 66 0.73 -29.09 -24.86
CA SER A 66 2.07 -29.08 -25.46
C SER A 66 2.99 -30.16 -24.91
N GLY A 67 2.63 -30.80 -23.79
CA GLY A 67 3.57 -31.52 -22.95
C GLY A 67 4.59 -30.57 -22.27
N PRO A 68 5.52 -31.12 -21.47
CA PRO A 68 6.53 -30.34 -20.76
C PRO A 68 7.53 -29.68 -21.73
N GLN A 69 7.76 -28.38 -21.56
CA GLN A 69 8.62 -27.52 -22.39
C GLN A 69 9.99 -27.25 -21.72
N GLY A 70 10.22 -27.79 -20.51
CA GLY A 70 11.48 -27.64 -19.78
C GLY A 70 11.57 -26.34 -18.96
N THR A 71 12.81 -25.92 -18.66
CA THR A 71 13.10 -24.73 -17.85
C THR A 71 13.19 -23.50 -18.74
N LEU A 72 12.54 -22.39 -18.37
CA LEU A 72 12.60 -21.13 -19.12
C LEU A 72 13.38 -20.07 -18.33
N PRO A 73 14.59 -19.68 -18.76
CA PRO A 73 15.38 -18.64 -18.10
C PRO A 73 14.73 -17.25 -18.16
N PRO A 74 15.13 -16.33 -17.27
CA PRO A 74 14.74 -14.92 -17.34
C PRO A 74 15.03 -14.30 -18.70
N GLY A 75 14.07 -13.55 -19.25
CA GLY A 75 14.18 -12.90 -20.57
C GLY A 75 14.01 -13.83 -21.78
N ALA A 76 14.06 -15.15 -21.58
CA ALA A 76 13.89 -16.12 -22.65
C ALA A 76 12.42 -16.24 -23.09
N SER A 77 12.22 -16.61 -24.35
CA SER A 77 10.89 -16.84 -24.92
C SER A 77 10.74 -18.24 -25.47
N GLY A 78 9.58 -18.84 -25.24
CA GLY A 78 9.15 -20.09 -25.85
C GLY A 78 8.00 -19.86 -26.84
N LYS A 79 7.81 -20.84 -27.73
CA LYS A 79 6.71 -20.86 -28.69
C LYS A 79 6.20 -22.29 -28.81
N VAL A 80 4.89 -22.44 -28.74
CA VAL A 80 4.20 -23.71 -29.02
C VAL A 80 3.17 -23.45 -30.10
N GLU A 81 3.06 -24.38 -31.03
CA GLU A 81 2.05 -24.37 -32.08
C GLU A 81 1.13 -25.58 -31.90
N PHE A 82 -0.17 -25.32 -31.94
CA PHE A 82 -1.22 -26.32 -31.79
C PHE A 82 -2.00 -26.42 -33.09
N LYS A 83 -2.20 -27.64 -33.56
CA LYS A 83 -3.20 -27.91 -34.60
C LYS A 83 -4.54 -28.16 -33.93
N VAL A 84 -5.51 -27.29 -34.18
CA VAL A 84 -6.82 -27.31 -33.52
C VAL A 84 -7.91 -27.77 -34.48
N GLU A 85 -8.95 -28.37 -33.92
CA GLU A 85 -10.10 -28.78 -34.71
C GLU A 85 -11.07 -27.60 -34.86
N PHE A 86 -11.62 -27.44 -36.06
CA PHE A 86 -12.59 -26.38 -36.30
C PHE A 86 -13.86 -26.58 -35.45
N PRO A 87 -14.40 -25.51 -34.86
CA PRO A 87 -15.68 -25.55 -34.18
C PRO A 87 -16.83 -26.00 -35.11
N PRO A 88 -17.88 -26.61 -34.56
CA PRO A 88 -18.97 -27.17 -35.36
C PRO A 88 -19.86 -26.12 -36.03
N VAL A 89 -19.85 -24.87 -35.55
CA VAL A 89 -20.69 -23.76 -36.03
C VAL A 89 -19.81 -22.55 -36.36
N ALA A 90 -20.17 -21.79 -37.39
CA ALA A 90 -19.50 -20.55 -37.73
C ALA A 90 -19.68 -19.49 -36.61
N GLY A 91 -18.64 -18.72 -36.33
CA GLY A 91 -18.64 -17.70 -35.29
C GLY A 91 -17.30 -17.48 -34.60
N SER A 92 -17.30 -16.66 -33.56
CA SER A 92 -16.13 -16.37 -32.73
C SER A 92 -16.18 -17.14 -31.42
N TYR A 93 -15.15 -17.92 -31.13
CA TYR A 93 -15.02 -18.74 -29.93
C TYR A 93 -13.92 -18.19 -29.00
N PRO A 94 -14.05 -18.38 -27.68
CA PRO A 94 -12.98 -18.06 -26.75
C PRO A 94 -11.82 -19.01 -26.98
N LEU A 95 -10.62 -18.44 -27.05
CA LEU A 95 -9.36 -19.17 -27.18
C LEU A 95 -8.54 -18.91 -25.92
N ILE A 96 -8.47 -19.89 -25.02
CA ILE A 96 -7.85 -19.71 -23.70
C ILE A 96 -6.52 -20.46 -23.66
N ALA A 97 -5.42 -19.72 -23.55
CA ALA A 97 -4.09 -20.30 -23.33
C ALA A 97 -3.68 -20.18 -21.87
N ARG A 98 -3.11 -21.25 -21.30
CA ARG A 98 -2.56 -21.27 -19.95
C ARG A 98 -1.12 -21.76 -19.99
N LEU A 99 -0.22 -21.01 -19.37
CA LEU A 99 1.16 -21.41 -19.16
C LEU A 99 1.27 -21.83 -17.70
N LEU A 100 1.42 -23.13 -17.50
CA LEU A 100 1.64 -23.79 -16.22
C LEU A 100 3.15 -23.80 -15.95
N TYR A 101 3.55 -23.52 -14.72
CA TYR A 101 4.94 -23.59 -14.29
C TYR A 101 5.02 -23.91 -12.80
N ASP A 102 6.11 -24.54 -12.38
CA ASP A 102 6.39 -24.77 -10.97
C ASP A 102 7.14 -23.57 -10.37
N ASN A 103 6.63 -23.10 -9.22
CA ASN A 103 7.23 -22.06 -8.39
C ASN A 103 7.23 -22.53 -6.93
N ASP A 104 8.41 -22.66 -6.32
CA ASP A 104 8.59 -23.15 -4.94
C ASP A 104 7.78 -24.43 -4.61
N GLY A 105 7.78 -25.39 -5.55
CA GLY A 105 7.09 -26.68 -5.40
C GLY A 105 5.57 -26.65 -5.60
N LYS A 106 4.99 -25.50 -5.98
CA LYS A 106 3.57 -25.35 -6.35
C LYS A 106 3.42 -25.04 -7.82
N THR A 107 2.42 -25.65 -8.46
CA THR A 107 2.09 -25.36 -9.85
C THR A 107 1.16 -24.16 -9.94
N VAL A 108 1.61 -23.13 -10.66
CA VAL A 108 0.91 -21.85 -10.88
C VAL A 108 0.65 -21.67 -12.37
N SER A 109 -0.32 -20.80 -12.74
CA SER A 109 -0.57 -20.50 -14.14
C SER A 109 -0.72 -19.01 -14.46
N VAL A 110 -0.20 -18.62 -15.63
CA VAL A 110 -0.52 -17.36 -16.31
C VAL A 110 -1.52 -17.66 -17.43
N ILE A 111 -2.54 -16.82 -17.57
CA ILE A 111 -3.61 -17.02 -18.53
C ILE A 111 -3.64 -15.90 -19.56
N ASN A 112 -3.88 -16.25 -20.82
CA ASN A 112 -4.31 -15.30 -21.84
C ASN A 112 -5.57 -15.81 -22.56
N ALA A 113 -6.49 -14.91 -22.86
CA ALA A 113 -7.71 -15.19 -23.60
C ALA A 113 -7.74 -14.35 -24.88
N GLY A 114 -8.00 -15.00 -26.01
CA GLY A 114 -8.15 -14.39 -27.33
C GLY A 114 -9.38 -14.93 -28.07
N TYR A 115 -9.47 -14.60 -29.35
CA TYR A 115 -10.58 -15.02 -30.21
C TYR A 115 -10.09 -16.01 -31.27
N PHE A 116 -10.84 -17.10 -31.46
CA PHE A 116 -10.74 -17.95 -32.64
C PHE A 116 -11.97 -17.73 -33.51
N ASN A 117 -11.78 -17.20 -34.72
CA ASN A 117 -12.88 -16.89 -35.64
C ASN A 117 -12.98 -17.99 -36.70
N TYR A 118 -14.08 -18.72 -36.71
CA TYR A 118 -14.37 -19.73 -37.71
C TYR A 118 -15.43 -19.23 -38.69
N ARG A 119 -15.01 -18.93 -39.93
CA ARG A 119 -15.82 -18.36 -41.03
C ARG A 119 -16.37 -16.95 -40.77
N ASP A 120 -17.07 -16.75 -39.66
CA ASP A 120 -17.70 -15.49 -39.28
C ASP A 120 -17.01 -14.90 -38.03
N LYS A 121 -16.82 -13.58 -38.03
CA LYS A 121 -16.36 -12.84 -36.85
C LYS A 121 -17.57 -12.21 -36.16
N VAL A 122 -17.88 -12.69 -34.96
CA VAL A 122 -19.04 -12.28 -34.16
C VAL A 122 -18.58 -11.93 -32.76
N THR A 123 -18.29 -10.65 -32.55
CA THR A 123 -17.81 -10.12 -31.26
C THR A 123 -18.88 -9.18 -30.69
N PRO A 124 -19.81 -9.69 -29.86
CA PRO A 124 -20.90 -8.87 -29.37
C PRO A 124 -20.41 -7.75 -28.45
N THR A 125 -21.13 -6.63 -28.43
CA THR A 125 -20.79 -5.52 -27.55
C THR A 125 -21.34 -5.81 -26.16
N VAL A 126 -20.45 -6.01 -25.20
CA VAL A 126 -20.78 -6.17 -23.78
C VAL A 126 -20.32 -4.95 -23.01
N THR A 127 -21.15 -4.48 -22.07
CA THR A 127 -20.74 -3.41 -21.16
C THR A 127 -19.63 -3.93 -20.26
N ARG A 128 -18.50 -3.21 -20.17
CA ARG A 128 -17.38 -3.58 -19.30
C ARG A 128 -17.84 -3.58 -17.84
N SER A 129 -18.11 -4.77 -17.30
CA SER A 129 -18.88 -4.95 -16.07
C SER A 129 -18.09 -5.60 -14.92
N ILE A 130 -16.82 -5.96 -15.15
CA ILE A 130 -15.93 -6.58 -14.16
C ILE A 130 -14.84 -5.60 -13.69
N SER A 131 -14.38 -5.77 -12.45
CA SER A 131 -13.39 -4.94 -11.77
C SER A 131 -12.22 -5.78 -11.27
N ASP A 132 -11.07 -5.16 -10.99
CA ASP A 132 -9.96 -5.88 -10.37
C ASP A 132 -10.36 -6.47 -8.99
N ILE A 133 -9.87 -7.68 -8.70
CA ILE A 133 -10.24 -8.47 -7.51
C ILE A 133 -8.98 -8.76 -6.69
N VAL A 134 -9.09 -8.65 -5.36
CA VAL A 134 -8.06 -9.12 -4.42
C VAL A 134 -8.62 -10.27 -3.59
N VAL A 135 -8.04 -11.48 -3.71
CA VAL A 135 -8.49 -12.70 -3.02
C VAL A 135 -7.56 -13.01 -1.85
N ARG A 136 -8.02 -12.79 -0.61
CA ARG A 136 -7.23 -13.03 0.64
C ARG A 136 -7.49 -14.37 1.31
N GLY A 137 -8.64 -14.95 1.02
CA GLY A 137 -9.11 -16.24 1.54
C GLY A 137 -10.33 -16.62 0.72
N THR A 138 -11.46 -15.99 1.06
CA THR A 138 -12.67 -15.99 0.24
C THR A 138 -13.06 -14.54 -0.12
N THR A 139 -13.48 -14.28 -1.35
CA THR A 139 -13.85 -12.92 -1.80
C THR A 139 -15.04 -12.98 -2.75
N SER A 140 -16.07 -12.21 -2.43
CA SER A 140 -17.30 -12.13 -3.22
C SER A 140 -17.32 -10.88 -4.09
N PHE A 141 -17.64 -11.04 -5.36
CA PHE A 141 -17.82 -9.92 -6.29
C PHE A 141 -19.03 -10.14 -7.18
N PHE A 142 -19.62 -9.04 -7.65
CA PHE A 142 -20.84 -9.04 -8.43
C PHE A 142 -20.56 -8.70 -9.89
N VAL A 143 -21.13 -9.50 -10.80
CA VAL A 143 -21.10 -9.24 -12.24
C VAL A 143 -22.53 -8.98 -12.72
N PRO A 144 -22.84 -7.76 -13.21
CA PRO A 144 -24.15 -7.42 -13.76
C PRO A 144 -24.61 -8.39 -14.86
N ARG A 145 -25.90 -8.73 -14.87
CA ARG A 145 -26.51 -9.63 -15.85
C ARG A 145 -26.49 -8.99 -17.23
N GLN A 146 -26.13 -9.79 -18.24
CA GLN A 146 -26.32 -9.47 -19.64
C GLN A 146 -27.31 -10.52 -20.18
N SER A 147 -28.54 -10.12 -20.50
CA SER A 147 -29.68 -11.04 -20.78
C SER A 147 -29.43 -12.03 -21.92
N ASP A 148 -28.57 -11.64 -22.86
CA ASP A 148 -28.42 -12.30 -24.15
C ASP A 148 -27.23 -13.26 -24.19
N TYR A 149 -26.43 -13.32 -23.12
CA TYR A 149 -25.17 -14.09 -23.07
C TYR A 149 -25.05 -14.94 -21.81
N GLU A 150 -24.44 -16.11 -21.95
CA GLU A 150 -23.97 -16.94 -20.85
C GLU A 150 -22.60 -16.46 -20.38
N LEU A 151 -22.49 -16.23 -19.06
CA LEU A 151 -21.26 -15.76 -18.42
C LEU A 151 -20.49 -16.93 -17.83
N SER A 152 -19.22 -17.04 -18.22
CA SER A 152 -18.22 -17.89 -17.57
C SER A 152 -17.00 -17.06 -17.15
N LEU A 153 -16.27 -17.53 -16.12
CA LEU A 153 -15.04 -16.91 -15.66
C LEU A 153 -13.86 -17.82 -15.96
N VAL A 154 -12.79 -17.24 -16.49
CA VAL A 154 -11.51 -17.88 -16.68
C VAL A 154 -10.57 -17.35 -15.60
N LEU A 155 -10.26 -18.21 -14.63
CA LEU A 155 -9.45 -17.91 -13.45
C LEU A 155 -8.09 -18.61 -13.51
N PRO A 156 -7.02 -17.99 -12.96
CA PRO A 156 -5.72 -18.63 -12.84
C PRO A 156 -5.77 -19.86 -11.92
N GLN A 157 -4.81 -20.76 -12.11
CA GLN A 157 -4.70 -21.96 -11.30
C GLN A 157 -4.45 -21.57 -9.83
N GLY A 158 -5.16 -22.23 -8.93
CA GLY A 158 -5.11 -21.92 -7.51
C GLY A 158 -6.20 -20.96 -7.02
N VAL A 159 -7.04 -20.43 -7.91
CA VAL A 159 -8.24 -19.68 -7.52
C VAL A 159 -9.46 -20.41 -8.05
N GLN A 160 -10.42 -20.71 -7.17
CA GLN A 160 -11.63 -21.45 -7.53
C GLN A 160 -12.88 -20.69 -7.14
N ILE A 161 -13.95 -20.86 -7.93
CA ILE A 161 -15.29 -20.40 -7.57
C ILE A 161 -15.83 -21.36 -6.51
N SER A 162 -15.90 -20.93 -5.25
CA SER A 162 -16.46 -21.71 -4.15
C SER A 162 -17.99 -21.68 -4.14
N ASN A 163 -18.58 -20.58 -4.61
CA ASN A 163 -20.03 -20.43 -4.73
C ASN A 163 -20.39 -19.49 -5.89
N LYS A 164 -21.55 -19.73 -6.50
CA LYS A 164 -22.12 -18.92 -7.58
C LYS A 164 -23.60 -18.72 -7.28
N THR A 165 -24.02 -17.48 -7.09
CA THR A 165 -25.43 -17.13 -6.85
C THR A 165 -25.92 -16.23 -7.96
N GLU A 166 -26.95 -16.67 -8.69
CA GLU A 166 -27.57 -15.89 -9.77
C GLU A 166 -28.81 -15.15 -9.27
N SER A 167 -28.95 -13.89 -9.68
CA SER A 167 -30.11 -13.04 -9.42
C SER A 167 -30.68 -12.47 -10.73
N GLN A 168 -31.78 -11.73 -10.63
CA GLN A 168 -32.36 -11.01 -11.78
C GLN A 168 -31.42 -9.90 -12.29
N HIS A 169 -30.55 -9.38 -11.43
CA HIS A 169 -29.68 -8.24 -11.74
C HIS A 169 -28.24 -8.65 -12.11
N GLY A 170 -27.81 -9.88 -11.79
CA GLY A 170 -26.45 -10.34 -12.07
C GLY A 170 -26.09 -11.63 -11.38
N THR A 171 -24.80 -11.94 -11.37
CA THR A 171 -24.24 -13.12 -10.72
C THR A 171 -23.24 -12.68 -9.67
N VAL A 172 -23.39 -13.17 -8.45
CA VAL A 172 -22.39 -13.05 -7.39
C VAL A 172 -21.49 -14.29 -7.46
N PHE A 173 -20.19 -14.06 -7.61
CA PHE A 173 -19.18 -15.10 -7.55
C PHE A 173 -18.42 -14.98 -6.25
N GLU A 174 -18.27 -16.10 -5.55
CA GLU A 174 -17.42 -16.23 -4.38
C GLU A 174 -16.16 -17.01 -4.80
N LEU A 175 -15.00 -16.36 -4.70
CA LEU A 175 -13.71 -16.93 -5.07
C LEU A 175 -12.92 -17.32 -3.83
N SER A 176 -12.26 -18.48 -3.88
CA SER A 176 -11.36 -18.95 -2.84
C SER A 176 -9.92 -19.06 -3.34
N ASN A 177 -8.96 -18.57 -2.55
CA ASN A 177 -7.53 -18.77 -2.80
C ASN A 177 -7.08 -20.12 -2.22
N GLN A 178 -6.74 -21.05 -3.10
CA GLN A 178 -6.23 -22.39 -2.77
C GLN A 178 -4.70 -22.43 -2.67
N LEU A 179 -4.01 -21.36 -3.10
CA LEU A 179 -2.55 -21.23 -2.99
C LEU A 179 -2.18 -20.50 -1.70
N GLN A 180 -2.28 -21.20 -0.56
CA GLN A 180 -1.73 -20.70 0.72
C GLN A 180 -0.22 -20.49 0.58
N GLY A 181 0.38 -19.49 1.22
CA GLY A 181 1.82 -19.19 1.11
C GLY A 181 2.23 -18.49 -0.18
N PHE A 182 1.29 -18.06 -1.04
CA PHE A 182 1.62 -17.56 -2.38
C PHE A 182 0.70 -16.42 -2.84
N SER A 183 1.31 -15.31 -3.28
CA SER A 183 0.60 -14.19 -3.88
C SER A 183 0.76 -14.21 -5.40
N LEU A 184 -0.36 -14.23 -6.12
CA LEU A 184 -0.46 -14.27 -7.57
C LEU A 184 -0.99 -12.93 -8.07
N ASN A 185 -0.41 -12.36 -9.12
CA ASN A 185 -1.00 -11.24 -9.86
C ASN A 185 -1.16 -11.66 -11.33
N SER A 186 -2.40 -11.98 -11.73
CA SER A 186 -2.68 -12.57 -13.03
C SER A 186 -3.95 -11.96 -13.62
N PRO A 187 -4.04 -11.77 -14.94
CA PRO A 187 -5.31 -11.43 -15.56
C PRO A 187 -6.31 -12.56 -15.35
N TYR A 188 -7.57 -12.19 -15.19
CA TYR A 188 -8.70 -13.10 -15.29
C TYR A 188 -9.70 -12.54 -16.30
N TYR A 189 -10.52 -13.42 -16.86
CA TYR A 189 -11.40 -13.04 -17.96
C TYR A 189 -12.85 -13.43 -17.66
N ALA A 190 -13.77 -12.51 -17.89
CA ALA A 190 -15.17 -12.82 -18.05
C ALA A 190 -15.45 -13.07 -19.54
N VAL A 191 -15.98 -14.26 -19.84
CA VAL A 191 -16.30 -14.69 -21.19
C VAL A 191 -17.81 -14.75 -21.30
N TYR A 192 -18.35 -13.97 -22.23
CA TYR A 192 -19.77 -13.91 -22.57
C TYR A 192 -19.99 -14.63 -23.88
N GLN A 193 -20.77 -15.69 -23.87
CA GLN A 193 -21.07 -16.49 -25.06
C GLN A 193 -22.55 -16.42 -25.39
N THR A 194 -22.90 -16.46 -26.68
CA THR A 194 -24.30 -16.70 -27.08
C THR A 194 -24.75 -18.06 -26.54
N LYS A 195 -26.01 -18.14 -26.11
CA LYS A 195 -26.61 -19.39 -25.62
C LYS A 195 -26.51 -20.51 -26.66
N ASP A 196 -26.43 -21.74 -26.17
CA ASP A 196 -26.40 -22.93 -27.02
C ASP A 196 -27.58 -22.94 -28.02
N GLY A 197 -27.26 -23.17 -29.30
CA GLY A 197 -28.23 -23.19 -30.40
C GLY A 197 -28.38 -21.88 -31.18
N VAL A 198 -27.84 -20.76 -30.69
CA VAL A 198 -27.80 -19.49 -31.44
C VAL A 198 -26.69 -19.54 -32.50
N LYS A 199 -27.02 -19.22 -33.75
CA LYS A 199 -26.08 -19.19 -34.88
C LYS A 199 -26.13 -17.82 -35.57
N PRO A 200 -24.98 -17.20 -35.92
CA PRO A 200 -23.61 -17.65 -35.64
C PRO A 200 -23.23 -17.52 -34.15
N HIS A 201 -22.24 -18.30 -33.71
CA HIS A 201 -21.78 -18.31 -32.31
C HIS A 201 -21.02 -17.01 -32.00
N GLY A 202 -21.45 -16.27 -30.97
CA GLY A 202 -20.83 -15.01 -30.58
C GLY A 202 -20.09 -15.12 -29.25
N THR A 203 -18.91 -14.51 -29.16
CA THR A 203 -18.13 -14.43 -27.92
C THR A 203 -17.62 -13.01 -27.68
N ALA A 204 -17.75 -12.53 -26.44
CA ALA A 204 -17.08 -11.32 -25.97
C ALA A 204 -16.23 -11.64 -24.73
N ILE A 205 -15.01 -11.11 -24.68
CA ILE A 205 -14.06 -11.34 -23.59
C ILE A 205 -13.75 -10.01 -22.93
N VAL A 206 -13.92 -9.93 -21.62
CA VAL A 206 -13.55 -8.78 -20.80
C VAL A 206 -12.47 -9.20 -19.83
N ALA A 207 -11.36 -8.46 -19.80
CA ALA A 207 -10.23 -8.72 -18.90
C ALA A 207 -10.22 -7.74 -17.71
N ALA A 208 -9.85 -8.26 -16.55
CA ALA A 208 -9.50 -7.51 -15.34
C ALA A 208 -8.37 -8.24 -14.61
N ARG A 209 -7.84 -7.65 -13.53
CA ARG A 209 -6.75 -8.24 -12.74
C ARG A 209 -7.25 -8.95 -11.50
N LEU A 210 -6.68 -10.12 -11.22
CA LEU A 210 -6.87 -10.85 -9.99
C LEU A 210 -5.54 -10.90 -9.24
N THR A 211 -5.55 -10.42 -7.99
CA THR A 211 -4.42 -10.54 -7.08
C THR A 211 -4.78 -11.48 -5.94
N THR A 212 -4.10 -12.61 -5.77
CA THR A 212 -4.19 -13.34 -4.50
C THR A 212 -3.22 -12.69 -3.52
N GLN A 213 -3.67 -12.46 -2.30
CA GLN A 213 -2.82 -12.05 -1.20
C GLN A 213 -2.84 -13.19 -0.21
N ASP A 214 -1.70 -13.83 -0.01
CA ASP A 214 -1.57 -14.72 1.13
C ASP A 214 -1.48 -13.85 2.38
N VAL A 215 -2.58 -13.79 3.12
CA VAL A 215 -2.50 -13.32 4.50
C VAL A 215 -1.91 -14.50 5.27
N GLU A 216 -0.57 -14.65 5.23
CA GLU A 216 0.10 -15.45 6.25
C GLU A 216 -0.50 -15.02 7.59
N LYS A 217 -1.08 -15.97 8.33
CA LYS A 217 -1.60 -15.69 9.67
C LYS A 217 -0.53 -14.88 10.39
N ARG A 218 -0.88 -13.68 10.85
CA ARG A 218 0.01 -12.82 11.62
C ARG A 218 0.48 -13.58 12.85
N ASN A 219 1.61 -14.26 12.71
CA ASN A 219 2.20 -15.06 13.78
C ASN A 219 2.98 -14.09 14.68
N SER A 220 2.23 -13.34 15.49
CA SER A 220 2.77 -12.63 16.64
C SER A 220 3.34 -13.66 17.60
N VAL A 221 4.63 -13.55 17.91
CA VAL A 221 5.29 -14.33 18.95
C VAL A 221 4.74 -13.92 20.32
N ILE A 222 4.28 -12.67 20.44
CA ILE A 222 3.66 -12.16 21.66
C ILE A 222 2.21 -12.65 21.76
N PRO A 223 1.82 -13.36 22.84
CA PRO A 223 0.45 -13.78 23.03
C PRO A 223 -0.50 -12.58 23.16
N ALA A 224 -1.64 -12.63 22.47
CA ALA A 224 -2.60 -11.54 22.41
C ALA A 224 -3.14 -11.05 23.77
N TRP A 225 -3.31 -11.97 24.73
CA TRP A 225 -3.77 -11.64 26.08
C TRP A 225 -2.77 -10.78 26.86
N LEU A 226 -1.49 -10.74 26.44
CA LEU A 226 -0.47 -9.94 27.08
C LEU A 226 -0.68 -8.44 26.85
N TYR A 227 -1.24 -8.02 25.71
CA TYR A 227 -1.47 -6.60 25.42
C TYR A 227 -2.38 -5.92 26.46
N PRO A 228 -3.61 -6.41 26.73
CA PRO A 228 -4.48 -5.76 27.72
C PRO A 228 -3.95 -5.93 29.14
N LEU A 229 -3.30 -7.06 29.46
CA LEU A 229 -2.67 -7.26 30.77
C LEU A 229 -1.54 -6.27 31.00
N ALA A 230 -0.62 -6.10 30.05
CA ALA A 230 0.48 -5.15 30.13
C ALA A 230 -0.02 -3.70 30.19
N ALA A 231 -1.11 -3.38 29.48
CA ALA A 231 -1.76 -2.09 29.60
C ALA A 231 -2.24 -1.84 31.05
N PHE A 232 -2.98 -2.79 31.62
CA PHE A 232 -3.47 -2.71 32.99
C PHE A 232 -2.32 -2.59 34.00
N VAL A 233 -1.32 -3.47 33.91
CA VAL A 233 -0.14 -3.46 34.80
C VAL A 233 0.64 -2.15 34.68
N GLY A 234 0.83 -1.63 33.47
CA GLY A 234 1.51 -0.35 33.22
C GLY A 234 0.79 0.83 33.86
N LEU A 235 -0.56 0.88 33.76
CA LEU A 235 -1.36 1.94 34.38
C LEU A 235 -1.31 1.84 35.91
N LEU A 236 -1.49 0.64 36.45
CA LEU A 236 -1.44 0.38 37.89
C LEU A 236 -0.05 0.75 38.46
N ALA A 237 1.03 0.31 37.81
CA ALA A 237 2.39 0.63 38.20
C ALA A 237 2.62 2.15 38.18
N THR A 238 2.17 2.84 37.13
CA THR A 238 2.27 4.31 37.02
C THR A 238 1.56 5.00 38.19
N ALA A 239 0.34 4.58 38.53
CA ALA A 239 -0.44 5.14 39.63
C ALA A 239 0.22 4.88 41.01
N LEU A 240 0.69 3.65 41.25
CA LEU A 240 1.36 3.28 42.50
C LEU A 240 2.69 4.02 42.69
N LEU A 241 3.52 4.08 41.65
CA LEU A 241 4.77 4.85 41.67
C LEU A 241 4.50 6.33 41.90
N ARG A 242 3.48 6.90 41.24
CA ARG A 242 3.14 8.32 41.40
C ARG A 242 2.69 8.64 42.83
N LYS A 243 1.98 7.71 43.50
CA LYS A 243 1.58 7.85 44.91
C LYS A 243 2.77 7.77 45.87
N ARG A 244 3.76 6.93 45.56
CA ARG A 244 4.95 6.72 46.40
C ARG A 244 5.99 7.83 46.26
N PHE A 245 6.12 8.41 45.08
CA PHE A 245 7.13 9.43 44.81
C PHE A 245 6.69 10.84 45.25
N PRO A 246 7.67 11.76 45.48
CA PRO A 246 7.38 13.15 45.80
C PRO A 246 6.36 13.79 44.85
N LYS A 247 5.40 14.55 45.42
CA LYS A 247 4.39 15.26 44.63
C LYS A 247 5.01 16.41 43.84
N GLN A 248 5.93 17.16 44.46
CA GLN A 248 6.71 18.21 43.81
C GLN A 248 7.64 17.57 42.77
N GLU A 249 7.54 18.05 41.54
CA GLU A 249 8.27 17.47 40.40
C GLU A 249 9.78 17.72 40.49
N ASP A 250 10.20 18.85 41.07
CA ASP A 250 11.61 19.21 41.25
C ASP A 250 12.37 18.30 42.22
N LEU A 251 11.65 17.55 43.07
CA LEU A 251 12.23 16.59 44.01
C LEU A 251 12.40 15.19 43.42
N LEU A 252 11.96 14.95 42.17
CA LEU A 252 12.07 13.65 41.53
C LEU A 252 13.47 13.44 40.94
N SER A 253 14.08 12.30 41.24
CA SER A 253 15.34 11.91 40.58
C SER A 253 15.10 11.52 39.11
N GLU A 254 16.14 11.64 38.26
CA GLU A 254 16.07 11.21 36.85
C GLU A 254 15.54 9.77 36.69
N THR A 255 15.92 8.87 37.61
CA THR A 255 15.47 7.47 37.60
C THR A 255 13.98 7.34 37.92
N GLN A 256 13.45 8.13 38.85
CA GLN A 256 12.02 8.15 39.18
C GLN A 256 11.19 8.70 38.02
N ILE A 257 11.67 9.75 37.35
CA ILE A 257 11.02 10.32 36.17
C ILE A 257 11.02 9.29 35.02
N ALA A 258 12.16 8.65 34.75
CA ALA A 258 12.27 7.62 33.72
C ALA A 258 11.36 6.41 34.01
N ALA A 259 11.27 5.98 35.27
CA ALA A 259 10.39 4.88 35.68
C ALA A 259 8.91 5.21 35.43
N LEU A 260 8.44 6.38 35.88
CA LEU A 260 7.06 6.85 35.63
C LEU A 260 6.75 6.96 34.14
N ARG A 261 7.68 7.55 33.36
CA ARG A 261 7.53 7.68 31.91
C ARG A 261 7.49 6.33 31.21
N TRP A 262 8.31 5.38 31.65
CA TRP A 262 8.36 4.04 31.08
C TRP A 262 7.08 3.26 31.38
N THR A 263 6.63 3.18 32.65
CA THR A 263 5.38 2.48 32.99
C THR A 263 4.18 3.07 32.27
N PHE A 264 4.15 4.40 32.09
CA PHE A 264 3.11 5.06 31.30
C PHE A 264 3.21 4.74 29.81
N SER A 265 4.43 4.62 29.28
CA SER A 265 4.64 4.20 27.88
C SER A 265 4.19 2.76 27.66
N VAL A 266 4.46 1.85 28.63
CA VAL A 266 3.93 0.48 28.62
C VAL A 266 2.41 0.50 28.57
N PHE A 267 1.74 1.30 29.42
CA PHE A 267 0.29 1.47 29.36
C PHE A 267 -0.20 1.89 27.97
N ILE A 268 0.29 3.02 27.46
CA ILE A 268 -0.19 3.60 26.20
C ILE A 268 0.07 2.67 25.01
N VAL A 269 1.28 2.14 24.88
CA VAL A 269 1.64 1.28 23.74
C VAL A 269 0.85 -0.03 23.81
N SER A 270 0.72 -0.64 24.98
CA SER A 270 -0.04 -1.89 25.12
C SER A 270 -1.54 -1.68 24.89
N SER A 271 -2.10 -0.52 25.26
CA SER A 271 -3.46 -0.14 24.90
C SER A 271 -3.64 0.01 23.38
N LEU A 272 -2.70 0.68 22.69
CA LEU A 272 -2.76 0.81 21.24
C LEU A 272 -2.66 -0.55 20.54
N TYR A 273 -1.74 -1.42 20.95
CA TYR A 273 -1.64 -2.78 20.43
C TYR A 273 -2.88 -3.62 20.75
N SER A 274 -3.49 -3.44 21.93
CA SER A 274 -4.76 -4.11 22.26
C SER A 274 -5.87 -3.65 21.33
N ILE A 275 -5.99 -2.35 21.07
CA ILE A 275 -6.97 -1.79 20.14
C ILE A 275 -6.73 -2.37 18.75
N PHE A 276 -5.51 -2.31 18.21
CA PHE A 276 -5.21 -2.81 16.87
C PHE A 276 -5.38 -4.31 16.74
N TYR A 277 -5.04 -5.07 17.80
CA TYR A 277 -5.29 -6.49 17.84
C TYR A 277 -6.80 -6.71 17.88
N PHE A 278 -7.52 -6.37 18.94
CA PHE A 278 -8.94 -6.72 19.09
C PHE A 278 -9.91 -6.00 18.15
N ALA A 279 -9.48 -4.93 17.45
CA ALA A 279 -10.29 -4.27 16.43
C ALA A 279 -10.70 -5.20 15.27
N HIS A 280 -10.06 -6.37 15.08
CA HIS A 280 -10.50 -7.37 14.07
C HIS A 280 -11.76 -8.16 14.45
N ILE A 281 -12.19 -8.15 15.72
CA ILE A 281 -13.34 -8.96 16.18
C ILE A 281 -14.69 -8.33 15.78
N LEU A 282 -14.73 -7.00 15.59
CA LEU A 282 -15.95 -6.25 15.21
C LEU A 282 -16.26 -6.24 13.69
N PRO A 283 -15.27 -6.13 12.78
CA PRO A 283 -15.50 -5.94 11.36
C PRO A 283 -16.10 -7.13 10.62
N ASP A 284 -15.75 -8.38 10.91
CA ASP A 284 -16.20 -9.51 10.08
C ASP A 284 -17.72 -9.72 10.15
N THR A 285 -18.29 -9.56 11.35
CA THR A 285 -19.75 -9.57 11.56
C THR A 285 -20.41 -8.33 10.94
N LEU A 286 -19.84 -7.14 11.12
CA LEU A 286 -20.35 -5.91 10.53
C LEU A 286 -20.28 -5.92 9.00
N LEU A 287 -19.20 -6.45 8.42
CA LEU A 287 -18.99 -6.60 6.98
C LEU A 287 -19.98 -7.61 6.39
N ALA A 288 -20.27 -8.70 7.12
CA ALA A 288 -21.30 -9.65 6.71
C ALA A 288 -22.69 -8.99 6.71
N GLU A 289 -23.03 -8.20 7.74
CA GLU A 289 -24.31 -7.49 7.82
C GLU A 289 -24.44 -6.39 6.74
N VAL A 290 -23.39 -5.61 6.51
CA VAL A 290 -23.37 -4.57 5.47
C VAL A 290 -23.39 -5.20 4.08
N GLY A 291 -22.71 -6.34 3.90
CA GLY A 291 -22.75 -7.13 2.68
C GLY A 291 -24.16 -7.64 2.32
N ALA A 292 -25.01 -7.87 3.33
CA ALA A 292 -26.39 -8.30 3.16
C ALA A 292 -27.37 -7.17 2.78
N LEU A 293 -26.94 -5.90 2.81
CA LEU A 293 -27.77 -4.77 2.36
C LEU A 293 -27.83 -4.72 0.82
N ASN A 294 -29.01 -4.51 0.25
CA ASN A 294 -29.24 -4.33 -1.22
C ASN A 294 -28.56 -3.07 -1.83
N LEU A 295 -27.66 -2.41 -1.09
CA LEU A 295 -26.94 -1.21 -1.54
C LEU A 295 -25.97 -1.52 -2.71
N ARG A 296 -25.55 -2.78 -2.90
CA ARG A 296 -24.66 -3.19 -4.01
C ARG A 296 -25.29 -3.02 -5.40
N GLU A 297 -26.61 -2.81 -5.49
CA GLU A 297 -27.32 -2.67 -6.77
C GLU A 297 -27.08 -1.29 -7.42
N THR A 298 -26.88 -0.23 -6.62
CA THR A 298 -26.61 1.12 -7.13
C THR A 298 -25.12 1.40 -7.27
N SER A 299 -24.73 2.31 -8.18
CA SER A 299 -23.33 2.76 -8.29
C SER A 299 -22.85 3.48 -7.02
N GLY A 300 -23.71 4.30 -6.41
CA GLY A 300 -23.44 5.00 -5.16
C GLY A 300 -23.28 4.05 -3.97
N GLY A 301 -24.17 3.06 -3.84
CA GLY A 301 -24.07 2.07 -2.77
C GLY A 301 -22.86 1.14 -2.91
N ARG A 302 -22.46 0.77 -4.13
CA ARG A 302 -21.18 0.06 -4.37
C ARG A 302 -19.97 0.87 -3.89
N TYR A 303 -19.92 2.16 -4.21
CA TYR A 303 -18.83 3.02 -3.76
C TYR A 303 -18.83 3.20 -2.23
N ALA A 304 -20.00 3.36 -1.61
CA ALA A 304 -20.12 3.44 -0.15
C ALA A 304 -19.63 2.17 0.56
N ILE A 305 -19.99 0.99 0.04
CA ILE A 305 -19.51 -0.29 0.55
C ILE A 305 -18.00 -0.41 0.37
N LEU A 306 -17.44 -0.03 -0.78
CA LEU A 306 -15.99 0.00 -0.98
C LEU A 306 -15.28 0.88 0.06
N VAL A 307 -15.78 2.10 0.29
CA VAL A 307 -15.22 3.01 1.31
C VAL A 307 -15.25 2.35 2.68
N LEU A 308 -16.39 1.79 3.07
CA LEU A 308 -16.56 1.16 4.38
C LEU A 308 -15.65 -0.07 4.53
N GLU A 309 -15.63 -0.98 3.56
CA GLU A 309 -14.73 -2.14 3.55
C GLU A 309 -13.27 -1.71 3.67
N THR A 310 -12.89 -0.65 2.96
CA THR A 310 -11.52 -0.12 2.96
C THR A 310 -11.15 0.50 4.31
N LEU A 311 -12.06 1.24 4.93
CA LEU A 311 -11.87 1.85 6.26
C LEU A 311 -11.85 0.79 7.36
N LEU A 312 -12.69 -0.24 7.28
CA LEU A 312 -12.68 -1.34 8.23
C LEU A 312 -11.37 -2.13 8.10
N LYS A 313 -10.94 -2.49 6.88
CA LYS A 313 -9.64 -3.12 6.57
C LYS A 313 -8.45 -2.36 7.16
N TRP A 314 -8.49 -1.03 7.05
CA TRP A 314 -7.47 -0.16 7.62
C TRP A 314 -7.37 -0.27 9.15
N MET A 315 -8.50 -0.35 9.87
CA MET A 315 -8.52 -0.32 11.35
C MET A 315 -7.74 -1.45 12.00
N TYR A 316 -7.60 -2.58 11.31
CA TYR A 316 -6.79 -3.71 11.76
C TYR A 316 -5.51 -3.89 10.93
N PHE A 317 -5.09 -2.85 10.18
CA PHE A 317 -3.89 -2.81 9.34
C PHE A 317 -3.84 -3.92 8.28
N ASP A 318 -4.96 -4.33 7.71
CA ASP A 318 -4.99 -5.47 6.79
C ASP A 318 -4.81 -5.06 5.33
N GLY A 319 -3.71 -5.54 4.75
CA GLY A 319 -3.33 -5.40 3.36
C GLY A 319 -1.87 -5.06 3.16
N GLY A 320 -1.41 -5.22 1.92
CA GLY A 320 0.00 -5.08 1.52
C GLY A 320 0.74 -3.83 2.03
N ASN A 321 0.02 -2.74 2.36
CA ASN A 321 0.64 -1.55 2.94
C ASN A 321 1.15 -1.75 4.38
N TYR A 322 0.80 -2.84 5.07
CA TYR A 322 1.09 -3.04 6.49
C TYR A 322 1.62 -4.44 6.82
N ASP A 323 1.58 -5.38 5.88
CA ASP A 323 1.92 -6.80 6.11
C ASP A 323 3.34 -6.96 6.67
N TYR A 324 4.31 -6.25 6.11
CA TYR A 324 5.69 -6.31 6.59
C TYR A 324 5.90 -5.66 7.95
N PHE A 325 5.09 -4.66 8.33
CA PHE A 325 5.12 -4.15 9.70
C PHE A 325 4.68 -5.21 10.69
N ALA A 326 3.55 -5.87 10.42
CA ALA A 326 3.04 -6.93 11.29
C ALA A 326 4.04 -8.08 11.41
N LYS A 327 4.69 -8.47 10.29
CA LYS A 327 5.62 -9.59 10.23
C LYS A 327 6.99 -9.32 10.87
N TYR A 328 7.54 -8.11 10.70
CA TYR A 328 8.95 -7.85 11.03
C TYR A 328 9.19 -6.74 12.05
N VAL A 329 8.21 -5.86 12.30
CA VAL A 329 8.43 -4.64 13.08
C VAL A 329 7.60 -4.60 14.35
N ALA A 330 6.35 -5.07 14.29
CA ALA A 330 5.40 -4.95 15.40
C ALA A 330 5.92 -5.58 16.70
N ASP A 331 6.37 -6.83 16.65
CA ASP A 331 6.85 -7.58 17.82
C ASP A 331 8.18 -7.02 18.37
N PRO A 332 9.23 -6.80 17.56
CA PRO A 332 10.47 -6.18 18.04
C PRO A 332 10.25 -4.77 18.62
N LEU A 333 9.38 -3.97 17.99
CA LEU A 333 9.05 -2.63 18.50
C LEU A 333 8.35 -2.73 19.85
N TYR A 334 7.40 -3.65 20.00
CA TYR A 334 6.71 -3.86 21.28
C TYR A 334 7.66 -4.35 22.37
N ALA A 335 8.51 -5.33 22.06
CA ALA A 335 9.54 -5.83 22.98
C ALA A 335 10.51 -4.71 23.42
N TYR A 336 10.92 -3.84 22.49
CA TYR A 336 11.70 -2.64 22.81
C TYR A 336 10.93 -1.70 23.74
N MET A 337 9.64 -1.46 23.51
CA MET A 337 8.84 -0.58 24.36
C MET A 337 8.69 -1.13 25.78
N LEU A 338 8.61 -2.45 25.94
CA LEU A 338 8.57 -3.11 27.24
C LEU A 338 9.93 -3.11 27.93
N LEU A 339 11.01 -3.52 27.26
CA LEU A 339 12.28 -3.85 27.92
C LEU A 339 13.37 -2.78 27.71
N GLY A 340 13.45 -2.20 26.52
CA GLY A 340 14.53 -1.28 26.13
C GLY A 340 14.24 0.19 26.44
N ASN A 341 12.98 0.62 26.37
CA ASN A 341 12.60 2.03 26.42
C ASN A 341 12.96 2.71 27.76
N PHE A 342 12.94 2.00 28.89
CA PHE A 342 13.38 2.54 30.18
C PHE A 342 14.81 3.09 30.12
N PHE A 343 15.71 2.32 29.51
CA PHE A 343 17.13 2.68 29.38
C PHE A 343 17.34 3.89 28.47
N VAL A 344 16.58 3.97 27.38
CA VAL A 344 16.62 5.13 26.47
C VAL A 344 16.07 6.38 27.17
N LEU A 345 14.98 6.26 27.92
CA LEU A 345 14.45 7.36 28.73
C LEU A 345 15.46 7.83 29.78
N ARG A 346 16.12 6.88 30.47
CA ARG A 346 17.05 7.17 31.56
C ARG A 346 18.37 7.81 31.12
N TRP A 347 18.93 7.37 30.00
CA TRP A 347 20.30 7.76 29.61
C TRP A 347 20.37 8.66 28.38
N ILE A 348 19.37 8.62 27.49
CA ILE A 348 19.43 9.33 26.20
C ILE A 348 18.45 10.48 26.15
N ILE A 349 17.16 10.23 26.44
CA ILE A 349 16.10 11.25 26.32
C ILE A 349 16.10 12.19 27.53
N LYS A 350 16.21 11.65 28.75
CA LYS A 350 16.15 12.40 30.01
C LYS A 350 14.95 13.36 30.06
N PRO A 351 13.72 12.83 30.06
CA PRO A 351 12.50 13.64 29.97
C PRO A 351 12.40 14.66 31.11
N GLN A 352 12.01 15.89 30.78
CA GLN A 352 11.77 16.95 31.76
C GLN A 352 10.27 17.12 32.02
N PRO A 353 9.77 16.93 33.26
CA PRO A 353 8.35 17.04 33.60
C PRO A 353 7.64 18.30 33.07
N SER A 354 8.32 19.44 33.13
CA SER A 354 7.79 20.74 32.71
C SER A 354 7.44 20.82 31.22
N THR A 355 8.18 20.12 30.36
CA THR A 355 8.07 20.23 28.88
C THR A 355 7.73 18.93 28.16
N ASP A 356 7.88 17.78 28.82
CA ASP A 356 7.67 16.48 28.17
C ASP A 356 6.18 16.21 27.90
N LYS A 357 5.82 16.12 26.63
CA LYS A 357 4.42 15.95 26.19
C LYS A 357 3.72 14.74 26.81
N TYR A 358 4.44 13.64 26.96
CA TYR A 358 3.89 12.40 27.49
C TYR A 358 3.78 12.40 29.02
N TRP A 359 4.63 13.17 29.72
CA TRP A 359 4.46 13.45 31.15
C TRP A 359 3.14 14.19 31.40
N HIS A 360 2.85 15.22 30.61
CA HIS A 360 1.58 15.95 30.72
C HIS A 360 0.38 15.06 30.41
N LEU A 361 0.48 14.19 29.40
CA LEU A 361 -0.56 13.22 29.11
C LEU A 361 -0.77 12.22 30.26
N MET A 362 0.32 11.72 30.86
CA MET A 362 0.25 10.85 32.04
C MET A 362 -0.50 11.54 33.18
N THR A 363 -0.14 12.77 33.51
CA THR A 363 -0.82 13.56 34.57
C THR A 363 -2.30 13.77 34.24
N SER A 364 -2.63 13.99 32.96
CA SER A 364 -4.02 14.12 32.50
C SER A 364 -4.81 12.84 32.72
N VAL A 365 -4.25 11.68 32.32
CA VAL A 365 -4.88 10.37 32.51
C VAL A 365 -5.07 10.05 33.99
N LEU A 366 -4.04 10.27 34.82
CA LEU A 366 -4.14 10.03 36.27
C LEU A 366 -5.16 10.95 36.96
N SER A 367 -5.38 12.16 36.42
CA SER A 367 -6.41 13.07 36.95
C SER A 367 -7.84 12.58 36.72
N LEU A 368 -8.08 11.72 35.72
CA LEU A 368 -9.41 11.12 35.45
C LEU A 368 -9.87 10.21 36.59
N GLY A 369 -8.96 9.49 37.24
CA GLY A 369 -9.28 8.60 38.37
C GLY A 369 -9.55 9.36 39.68
N SER A 370 -9.19 10.64 39.73
CA SER A 370 -9.51 11.52 40.85
C SER A 370 -10.87 12.18 40.57
N LEU A 371 -11.96 11.58 41.04
CA LEU A 371 -13.32 12.17 41.10
C LEU A 371 -13.41 13.45 41.99
N SER A 372 -12.28 14.09 42.27
CA SER A 372 -12.19 15.37 42.97
C SER A 372 -12.86 16.49 42.18
N LYS A 373 -13.47 17.44 42.89
CA LYS A 373 -14.11 18.66 42.37
C LYS A 373 -13.19 19.59 41.53
N LYS A 374 -11.89 19.27 41.39
CA LYS A 374 -10.89 20.10 40.69
C LYS A 374 -10.82 19.90 39.17
N GLY A 375 -11.63 18.98 38.62
CA GLY A 375 -11.70 18.74 37.17
C GLY A 375 -10.49 17.99 36.60
N VAL A 376 -10.57 17.67 35.31
CA VAL A 376 -9.53 16.94 34.57
C VAL A 376 -8.41 17.90 34.17
N PHE A 377 -7.16 17.55 34.46
CA PHE A 377 -6.01 18.31 33.96
C PHE A 377 -5.86 18.07 32.45
N TRP A 378 -5.84 19.14 31.67
CA TRP A 378 -5.61 19.08 30.23
C TRP A 378 -4.75 20.25 29.75
N SER A 379 -3.54 19.96 29.27
CA SER A 379 -2.61 20.98 28.81
C SER A 379 -2.43 20.95 27.29
N LYS A 380 -1.83 22.03 26.75
CA LYS A 380 -1.37 22.06 25.34
C LYS A 380 -0.46 20.87 25.02
N TYR A 381 0.40 20.47 25.96
CA TYR A 381 1.31 19.34 25.80
C TYR A 381 0.58 18.00 25.77
N SER A 382 -0.48 17.82 26.58
CA SER A 382 -1.34 16.63 26.52
C SER A 382 -2.00 16.49 25.14
N LYS A 383 -2.53 17.59 24.60
CA LYS A 383 -3.08 17.62 23.24
C LYS A 383 -2.03 17.21 22.20
N VAL A 384 -0.81 17.78 22.28
CA VAL A 384 0.29 17.42 21.37
C VAL A 384 0.68 15.95 21.49
N ALA A 385 0.68 15.39 22.70
CA ALA A 385 1.00 13.98 22.93
C ALA A 385 -0.03 13.05 22.27
N VAL A 386 -1.33 13.29 22.45
CA VAL A 386 -2.39 12.50 21.80
C VAL A 386 -2.27 12.59 20.29
N LEU A 387 -2.15 13.79 19.73
CA LEU A 387 -1.99 13.97 18.29
C LEU A 387 -0.71 13.30 17.78
N THR A 388 0.39 13.34 18.54
CA THR A 388 1.63 12.64 18.19
C THR A 388 1.41 11.13 18.13
N LEU A 389 0.71 10.55 19.10
CA LEU A 389 0.39 9.12 19.11
C LEU A 389 -0.48 8.75 17.90
N MET A 390 -1.47 9.57 17.54
CA MET A 390 -2.31 9.36 16.36
C MET A 390 -1.48 9.40 15.06
N VAL A 391 -0.59 10.38 14.91
CA VAL A 391 0.28 10.47 13.72
C VAL A 391 1.17 9.23 13.63
N LYS A 392 1.78 8.81 14.74
CA LYS A 392 2.66 7.63 14.75
C LYS A 392 1.89 6.33 14.50
N ALA A 393 0.71 6.18 15.11
CA ALA A 393 -0.19 5.05 14.87
C ALA A 393 -0.55 4.91 13.38
N PHE A 394 -0.71 6.03 12.66
CA PHE A 394 -0.98 6.00 11.23
C PHE A 394 0.26 5.69 10.39
N TYR A 395 1.36 6.42 10.61
CA TYR A 395 2.51 6.40 9.71
C TYR A 395 3.55 5.31 10.00
N VAL A 396 3.75 4.91 11.27
CA VAL A 396 4.77 3.91 11.62
C VAL A 396 4.48 2.57 10.95
N PRO A 397 3.25 2.00 11.04
CA PRO A 397 2.95 0.73 10.39
C PRO A 397 3.14 0.79 8.87
N MET A 398 2.62 1.84 8.25
CA MET A 398 2.66 1.99 6.79
C MET A 398 4.10 2.15 6.28
N LEU A 399 4.85 3.13 6.80
CA LEU A 399 6.16 3.48 6.26
C LEU A 399 7.23 2.43 6.56
N SER A 400 7.15 1.76 7.71
CA SER A 400 8.09 0.66 7.99
C SER A 400 7.79 -0.57 7.11
N SER A 401 6.52 -0.85 6.84
CA SER A 401 6.14 -1.89 5.88
C SER A 401 6.62 -1.56 4.46
N TRP A 402 6.40 -0.32 4.01
CA TRP A 402 6.87 0.14 2.69
C TRP A 402 8.39 0.11 2.58
N MET A 403 9.11 0.56 3.62
CA MET A 403 10.57 0.51 3.63
C MET A 403 11.09 -0.91 3.40
N ILE A 404 10.52 -1.89 4.11
CA ILE A 404 10.92 -3.30 3.95
C ILE A 404 10.53 -3.83 2.56
N ASN A 405 9.33 -3.51 2.07
CA ASN A 405 8.90 -3.83 0.72
C ASN A 405 9.88 -3.28 -0.34
N ASP A 406 10.28 -2.01 -0.20
CA ASP A 406 11.18 -1.36 -1.15
C ASP A 406 12.61 -1.90 -1.05
N ILE A 407 13.06 -2.38 0.13
CA ILE A 407 14.33 -3.12 0.27
C ILE A 407 14.27 -4.42 -0.55
N PHE A 408 13.19 -5.19 -0.40
CA PHE A 408 13.02 -6.42 -1.18
C PHE A 408 12.90 -6.14 -2.67
N HIS A 409 12.14 -5.10 -3.05
CA HIS A 409 11.99 -4.68 -4.44
C HIS A 409 13.34 -4.27 -5.05
N GLN A 410 14.17 -3.51 -4.32
CA GLN A 410 15.51 -3.15 -4.79
C GLN A 410 16.43 -4.37 -4.91
N GLY A 411 16.32 -5.34 -3.99
CA GLY A 411 17.04 -6.61 -4.06
C GLY A 411 16.67 -7.42 -5.31
N TYR A 412 15.37 -7.51 -5.61
CA TYR A 412 14.85 -8.12 -6.84
C TYR A 412 15.39 -7.43 -8.10
N LEU A 413 15.33 -6.09 -8.13
CA LEU A 413 15.83 -5.31 -9.27
C LEU A 413 17.34 -5.46 -9.47
N THR A 414 18.09 -5.70 -8.39
CA THR A 414 19.54 -5.96 -8.45
C THR A 414 19.84 -7.31 -9.08
N ARG A 415 19.07 -8.36 -8.75
CA ARG A 415 19.26 -9.71 -9.31
C ARG A 415 18.85 -9.79 -10.79
N SER A 416 17.84 -9.01 -11.18
CA SER A 416 17.31 -8.96 -12.55
C SER A 416 17.85 -7.79 -13.37
N PHE A 417 18.93 -7.14 -12.92
CA PHE A 417 19.42 -5.94 -13.55
C PHE A 417 19.94 -6.19 -14.96
N GLN A 418 19.54 -5.32 -15.90
CA GLN A 418 20.01 -5.32 -17.28
C GLN A 418 20.51 -3.93 -17.64
N TRP A 419 21.58 -3.86 -18.43
CA TRP A 419 22.18 -2.61 -18.92
C TRP A 419 21.39 -1.98 -20.07
N GLU A 420 20.09 -1.82 -19.86
CA GLU A 420 19.15 -1.18 -20.77
C GLU A 420 18.55 0.06 -20.12
N PHE A 421 18.21 1.08 -20.91
CA PHE A 421 17.72 2.36 -20.40
C PHE A 421 16.56 2.22 -19.41
N PHE A 422 15.50 1.48 -19.76
CA PHE A 422 14.33 1.34 -18.88
C PHE A 422 14.65 0.54 -17.60
N SER A 423 15.57 -0.42 -17.68
CA SER A 423 16.05 -1.17 -16.51
C SER A 423 16.86 -0.29 -15.56
N ILE A 424 17.75 0.57 -16.11
CA ILE A 424 18.49 1.58 -15.34
C ILE A 424 17.51 2.56 -14.68
N GLN A 425 16.55 3.09 -15.45
CA GLN A 425 15.55 4.05 -14.94
C GLN A 425 14.74 3.46 -13.78
N ARG A 426 14.20 2.25 -13.95
CA ARG A 426 13.45 1.55 -12.90
C ARG A 426 14.30 1.32 -11.66
N TYR A 427 15.57 0.91 -11.83
CA TYR A 427 16.50 0.68 -10.72
C TYR A 427 16.80 1.96 -9.93
N VAL A 428 17.07 3.06 -10.64
CA VAL A 428 17.38 4.37 -10.04
C VAL A 428 16.16 4.92 -9.32
N VAL A 429 14.98 4.93 -9.97
CA VAL A 429 13.74 5.44 -9.37
C VAL A 429 13.35 4.62 -8.13
N ALA A 430 13.42 3.30 -8.19
CA ALA A 430 13.17 2.45 -7.02
C ALA A 430 14.14 2.76 -5.86
N GLY A 431 15.42 2.97 -6.16
CA GLY A 431 16.40 3.37 -5.15
C GLY A 431 16.10 4.74 -4.53
N LEU A 432 15.65 5.71 -5.32
CA LEU A 432 15.23 7.03 -4.83
C LEU A 432 14.00 6.95 -3.91
N ILE A 433 13.03 6.10 -4.26
CA ILE A 433 11.84 5.82 -3.43
C ILE A 433 12.25 5.15 -2.13
N LEU A 434 13.12 4.14 -2.19
CA LEU A 434 13.62 3.46 -1.00
C LEU A 434 14.29 4.44 -0.03
N ILE A 435 15.12 5.35 -0.52
CA ILE A 435 15.76 6.39 0.31
C ILE A 435 14.70 7.28 0.97
N ASP A 436 13.72 7.75 0.19
CA ASP A 436 12.63 8.61 0.69
C ASP A 436 11.86 7.94 1.83
N VAL A 437 11.35 6.73 1.57
CA VAL A 437 10.54 5.97 2.52
C VAL A 437 11.37 5.62 3.77
N SER A 438 12.65 5.27 3.61
CA SER A 438 13.55 4.98 4.73
C SER A 438 13.74 6.19 5.65
N VAL A 439 13.93 7.39 5.09
CA VAL A 439 14.10 8.62 5.87
C VAL A 439 12.82 8.98 6.62
N PHE A 440 11.65 8.85 5.98
CA PHE A 440 10.36 9.07 6.65
C PHE A 440 10.06 8.01 7.72
N ALA A 441 10.30 6.72 7.44
CA ALA A 441 10.15 5.65 8.42
C ALA A 441 11.03 5.90 9.66
N PHE A 442 12.30 6.26 9.45
CA PHE A 442 13.21 6.65 10.51
C PHE A 442 12.69 7.86 11.31
N GLY A 443 12.22 8.91 10.62
CA GLY A 443 11.67 10.11 11.25
C GLY A 443 10.51 9.81 12.21
N TYR A 444 9.66 8.84 11.91
CA TYR A 444 8.55 8.45 12.80
C TYR A 444 8.94 7.46 13.90
N LEU A 445 9.84 6.52 13.61
CA LEU A 445 10.32 5.54 14.58
C LEU A 445 11.22 6.18 15.66
N VAL A 446 12.05 7.15 15.28
CA VAL A 446 13.12 7.68 16.14
C VAL A 446 12.88 9.15 16.49
N GLU A 447 12.72 9.46 17.78
CA GLU A 447 12.74 10.83 18.31
C GLU A 447 13.85 10.95 19.36
N LEU A 448 14.91 11.68 19.01
CA LEU A 448 16.09 11.86 19.87
C LEU A 448 16.45 13.34 20.00
N PRO A 449 16.66 13.87 21.23
CA PRO A 449 17.10 15.26 21.41
C PRO A 449 18.35 15.61 20.59
N GLN A 450 19.28 14.67 20.47
CA GLN A 450 20.56 14.81 19.76
C GLN A 450 20.38 15.06 18.26
N LEU A 451 19.30 14.55 17.67
CA LEU A 451 18.96 14.75 16.25
C LEU A 451 18.10 15.99 16.02
N LYS A 452 17.72 16.70 17.10
CA LYS A 452 16.83 17.86 17.06
C LYS A 452 15.54 17.59 16.25
N ASN A 453 15.00 16.37 16.36
CA ASN A 453 13.88 15.89 15.56
C ASN A 453 12.61 15.57 16.36
N GLN A 454 12.55 16.04 17.60
CA GLN A 454 11.39 15.88 18.46
C GLN A 454 10.20 16.68 17.92
N ILE A 455 9.01 16.09 18.01
CA ILE A 455 7.78 16.76 17.58
C ILE A 455 7.46 17.90 18.56
N ARG A 456 7.53 19.14 18.06
CA ARG A 456 7.20 20.39 18.77
C ARG A 456 5.70 20.66 18.75
N SER A 457 5.05 20.41 17.61
CA SER A 457 3.60 20.51 17.47
C SER A 457 3.09 19.60 16.34
N VAL A 458 1.79 19.36 16.34
CA VAL A 458 1.08 18.58 15.32
C VAL A 458 -0.05 19.45 14.75
N GLU A 459 -0.37 19.28 13.47
CA GLU A 459 -1.43 20.01 12.77
C GLU A 459 -2.71 20.00 13.61
N PRO A 460 -3.21 21.18 14.05
CA PRO A 460 -4.28 21.23 15.02
C PRO A 460 -5.69 21.12 14.42
N THR A 461 -5.86 21.18 13.09
CA THR A 461 -7.16 21.25 12.41
C THR A 461 -7.56 19.95 11.73
N VAL A 462 -8.85 19.62 11.78
CA VAL A 462 -9.41 18.46 11.06
C VAL A 462 -9.14 18.56 9.55
N LEU A 463 -9.25 19.76 8.98
CA LEU A 463 -8.99 19.98 7.55
C LEU A 463 -7.57 19.58 7.15
N GLY A 464 -6.55 20.01 7.91
CA GLY A 464 -5.16 19.63 7.62
C GLY A 464 -4.93 18.12 7.72
N TRP A 465 -5.56 17.46 8.69
CA TRP A 465 -5.52 16.00 8.81
C TRP A 465 -6.17 15.30 7.61
N VAL A 466 -7.39 15.68 7.23
CA VAL A 466 -8.14 15.08 6.11
C VAL A 466 -7.37 15.25 4.79
N VAL A 467 -6.92 16.47 4.49
CA VAL A 467 -6.16 16.79 3.27
C VAL A 467 -4.85 16.01 3.21
N CYS A 468 -4.19 15.78 4.35
CA CYS A 468 -2.96 14.99 4.39
C CYS A 468 -3.23 13.50 4.21
N ILE A 469 -4.19 12.95 4.96
CA ILE A 469 -4.48 11.51 5.01
C ILE A 469 -5.05 11.01 3.69
N MET A 470 -5.87 11.79 2.98
CA MET A 470 -6.40 11.40 1.66
C MET A 470 -5.31 11.13 0.63
N CYS A 471 -4.07 11.60 0.83
CA CYS A 471 -2.94 11.30 -0.03
C CYS A 471 -2.28 9.93 0.24
N TYR A 472 -2.70 9.21 1.27
CA TYR A 472 -2.09 7.94 1.69
C TYR A 472 -3.09 6.80 1.67
N PRO A 473 -2.64 5.56 1.43
CA PRO A 473 -3.48 4.40 1.62
C PRO A 473 -4.00 4.25 3.05
N PRO A 474 -5.23 3.75 3.19
CA PRO A 474 -6.11 3.34 2.10
C PRO A 474 -7.10 4.43 1.66
N PHE A 475 -6.96 5.65 2.22
CA PHE A 475 -7.84 6.78 1.94
C PHE A 475 -7.71 7.29 0.51
N ASN A 476 -6.50 7.26 -0.06
CA ASN A 476 -6.27 7.64 -1.45
C ASN A 476 -7.02 6.75 -2.44
N THR A 477 -7.21 5.47 -2.12
CA THR A 477 -7.90 4.49 -2.98
C THR A 477 -9.29 4.98 -3.32
N PHE A 478 -10.14 5.24 -2.32
CA PHE A 478 -11.49 5.71 -2.62
C PHE A 478 -11.51 7.19 -2.99
N THR A 479 -10.65 8.04 -2.40
CA THR A 479 -10.75 9.49 -2.61
C THR A 479 -10.57 9.91 -4.07
N PHE A 480 -9.68 9.22 -4.81
CA PHE A 480 -9.34 9.61 -6.18
C PHE A 480 -10.05 8.81 -7.28
N ILE A 481 -10.62 7.64 -6.97
CA ILE A 481 -11.40 6.81 -7.92
C ILE A 481 -12.44 7.61 -8.71
N PRO A 482 -13.23 8.52 -8.10
CA PRO A 482 -14.24 9.28 -8.84
C PRO A 482 -13.67 10.16 -9.96
N PHE A 483 -12.40 10.56 -9.85
CA PHE A 483 -11.71 11.48 -10.77
C PHE A 483 -10.91 10.77 -11.86
N ASP A 484 -10.63 9.47 -11.68
CA ASP A 484 -9.86 8.67 -12.64
C ASP A 484 -10.77 8.02 -13.68
N LYS A 485 -11.60 8.84 -14.34
CA LYS A 485 -12.49 8.39 -15.42
C LYS A 485 -12.01 8.93 -16.76
N PRO A 486 -12.00 8.10 -17.81
CA PRO A 486 -11.70 8.58 -19.14
C PRO A 486 -12.79 9.56 -19.57
N LEU A 487 -12.41 10.79 -19.89
CA LEU A 487 -13.13 11.54 -20.92
C LEU A 487 -12.86 10.84 -22.26
N HIS A 488 -13.50 11.26 -23.35
CA HIS A 488 -13.13 10.83 -24.71
C HIS A 488 -11.73 11.38 -25.10
N GLU A 489 -10.76 11.12 -24.26
CA GLU A 489 -9.38 11.52 -24.28
C GLU A 489 -8.62 10.36 -24.90
N HIS A 490 -8.11 10.57 -26.11
CA HIS A 490 -7.16 9.66 -26.73
C HIS A 490 -5.83 10.38 -26.75
N TRP A 491 -5.05 10.15 -25.70
CA TRP A 491 -3.65 10.56 -25.65
C TRP A 491 -3.00 9.58 -26.62
N GLY A 492 -2.47 10.08 -27.73
CA GLY A 492 -1.86 9.22 -28.75
C GLY A 492 -0.81 8.30 -28.10
N SER A 493 -0.60 7.11 -28.68
CA SER A 493 0.50 6.26 -28.21
C SER A 493 1.81 7.05 -28.33
N PRO A 494 2.58 7.22 -27.24
CA PRO A 494 3.77 8.04 -27.31
C PRO A 494 4.79 7.42 -28.26
N SER A 495 5.43 8.28 -29.04
CA SER A 495 6.62 7.93 -29.80
C SER A 495 7.72 7.42 -28.86
N GLU A 496 8.67 6.65 -29.42
CA GLU A 496 9.83 6.19 -28.66
C GLU A 496 10.55 7.35 -27.97
N PHE A 497 10.80 8.45 -28.69
CA PHE A 497 11.44 9.65 -28.13
C PHE A 497 10.68 10.22 -26.93
N GLU A 498 9.35 10.35 -27.04
CA GLU A 498 8.49 10.83 -25.95
C GLU A 498 8.58 9.91 -24.72
N ARG A 499 8.65 8.59 -24.92
CA ARG A 499 8.86 7.64 -23.81
C ARG A 499 10.20 7.87 -23.13
N TYR A 500 11.32 7.91 -23.89
CA TYR A 500 12.65 8.15 -23.33
C TYR A 500 12.74 9.49 -22.59
N LEU A 501 12.15 10.54 -23.15
CA LEU A 501 12.08 11.86 -22.53
C LEU A 501 11.27 11.82 -21.22
N ALA A 502 10.08 11.23 -21.25
CA ALA A 502 9.20 11.14 -20.08
C ALA A 502 9.87 10.41 -18.92
N PHE A 503 10.47 9.24 -19.16
CA PHE A 503 11.16 8.49 -18.11
C PHE A 503 12.38 9.23 -17.57
N THR A 504 13.10 9.97 -18.42
CA THR A 504 14.22 10.82 -17.97
C THR A 504 13.72 11.95 -17.05
N LEU A 505 12.66 12.65 -17.45
CA LEU A 505 12.06 13.72 -16.65
C LEU A 505 11.50 13.19 -15.32
N ILE A 506 10.84 12.03 -15.34
CA ILE A 506 10.32 11.36 -14.14
C ILE A 506 11.46 11.05 -13.16
N ALA A 507 12.59 10.52 -13.64
CA ALA A 507 13.73 10.23 -12.78
C ALA A 507 14.37 11.50 -12.21
N LEU A 508 14.48 12.58 -12.98
CA LEU A 508 14.94 13.87 -12.48
C LEU A 508 14.01 14.43 -11.40
N LEU A 509 12.69 14.33 -11.60
CA LEU A 509 11.70 14.77 -10.62
C LEU A 509 11.75 13.93 -9.34
N TRP A 510 11.91 12.61 -9.44
CA TRP A 510 12.20 11.76 -8.28
C TRP A 510 13.51 12.14 -7.58
N GLY A 511 14.54 12.53 -8.35
CA GLY A 511 15.80 13.04 -7.81
C GLY A 511 15.61 14.29 -6.95
N ILE A 512 14.85 15.28 -7.45
CA ILE A 512 14.52 16.51 -6.69
C ILE A 512 13.65 16.18 -5.47
N TYR A 513 12.67 15.28 -5.62
CA TYR A 513 11.82 14.82 -4.52
C TYR A 513 12.65 14.18 -3.40
N CYS A 514 13.53 13.24 -3.76
CA CYS A 514 14.42 12.57 -2.82
C CYS A 514 15.44 13.53 -2.20
N TRP A 515 15.98 14.48 -2.97
CA TRP A 515 16.86 15.54 -2.46
C TRP A 515 16.18 16.38 -1.37
N ALA A 516 14.89 16.70 -1.55
CA ALA A 516 14.10 17.39 -0.52
C ALA A 516 13.96 16.52 0.74
N THR A 517 13.72 15.23 0.60
CA THR A 517 13.64 14.32 1.76
C THR A 517 14.97 14.18 2.49
N ILE A 518 16.08 14.04 1.77
CA ILE A 518 17.43 14.00 2.34
C ILE A 518 17.73 15.29 3.11
N ALA A 519 17.35 16.46 2.56
CA ALA A 519 17.55 17.74 3.24
C ALA A 519 16.74 17.85 4.54
N LEU A 520 15.52 17.30 4.59
CA LEU A 520 14.74 17.20 5.85
C LEU A 520 15.42 16.26 6.86
N GLY A 521 15.99 15.15 6.39
CA GLY A 521 16.69 14.17 7.21
C GLY A 521 15.81 13.65 8.37
N PRO A 522 16.32 13.56 9.61
CA PRO A 522 15.55 13.07 10.76
C PRO A 522 14.26 13.83 11.07
N LYS A 523 14.10 15.05 10.53
CA LYS A 523 12.90 15.89 10.70
C LYS A 523 11.80 15.59 9.68
N ALA A 524 12.08 14.76 8.67
CA ALA A 524 11.12 14.36 7.66
C ALA A 524 9.87 13.79 8.31
N SER A 525 8.74 14.46 8.08
CA SER A 525 7.47 14.08 8.67
C SER A 525 6.32 14.84 8.00
N ASN A 526 5.15 14.21 8.04
CA ASN A 526 3.86 14.79 7.71
C ASN A 526 3.12 15.18 8.98
N LEU A 527 2.27 16.21 8.90
CA LEU A 527 1.43 16.74 10.00
C LEU A 527 2.19 17.23 11.24
N THR A 528 3.52 17.20 11.27
CA THR A 528 4.28 17.58 12.48
C THR A 528 5.30 18.66 12.22
N ASN A 529 5.45 19.58 13.16
CA ASN A 529 6.58 20.50 13.20
C ASN A 529 7.70 19.89 14.06
N ARG A 530 8.86 19.64 13.44
CA ARG A 530 10.09 19.13 14.07
C ARG A 530 11.26 20.12 13.94
N GLY A 531 10.96 21.36 13.61
CA GLY A 531 11.91 22.44 13.35
C GLY A 531 12.14 22.67 11.86
N THR A 532 12.38 23.93 11.50
CA THR A 532 12.56 24.38 10.12
C THR A 532 13.87 23.88 9.50
N VAL A 533 13.85 23.70 8.18
CA VAL A 533 15.01 23.38 7.32
C VAL A 533 15.03 24.39 6.18
N ASP A 534 16.17 25.03 5.96
CA ASP A 534 16.36 26.10 4.97
C ASP A 534 17.54 25.83 4.01
N SER A 535 17.97 24.57 3.94
CA SER A 535 19.10 24.10 3.13
C SER A 535 18.65 23.09 2.05
N GLY A 536 19.55 22.77 1.11
CA GLY A 536 19.22 21.92 -0.03
C GLY A 536 18.20 22.60 -0.95
N PRO A 537 17.15 21.89 -1.43
CA PRO A 537 16.18 22.51 -2.33
C PRO A 537 15.28 23.53 -1.59
N TYR A 538 15.20 23.47 -0.27
CA TYR A 538 14.49 24.45 0.57
C TYR A 538 15.16 25.83 0.59
N ALA A 539 16.40 25.95 0.11
CA ALA A 539 17.03 27.27 -0.07
C ALA A 539 16.39 28.08 -1.22
N TYR A 540 15.67 27.41 -2.14
CA TYR A 540 15.11 28.02 -3.35
C TYR A 540 13.60 28.18 -3.29
N ILE A 541 12.89 27.16 -2.82
CA ILE A 541 11.41 27.12 -2.69
C ILE A 541 10.99 26.39 -1.42
N ARG A 542 9.83 26.73 -0.86
CA ARG A 542 9.37 26.13 0.40
C ARG A 542 8.80 24.70 0.27
N HIS A 543 8.32 24.30 -0.91
CA HIS A 543 7.71 22.98 -1.13
C HIS A 543 8.27 22.20 -2.36
N PRO A 544 9.58 21.93 -2.43
CA PRO A 544 10.19 21.26 -3.58
C PRO A 544 9.68 19.84 -3.83
N ALA A 545 9.37 19.08 -2.76
CA ALA A 545 8.81 17.74 -2.88
C ALA A 545 7.41 17.77 -3.52
N TYR A 546 6.56 18.74 -3.17
CA TYR A 546 5.21 18.84 -3.73
C TYR A 546 5.23 19.22 -5.20
N VAL A 547 6.09 20.17 -5.59
CA VAL A 547 6.30 20.53 -7.00
C VAL A 547 6.75 19.32 -7.82
N SER A 548 7.72 18.58 -7.29
CA SER A 548 8.27 17.41 -7.99
C SER A 548 7.23 16.29 -8.15
N LYS A 549 6.42 16.05 -7.11
CA LYS A 549 5.35 15.04 -7.14
C LYS A 549 4.26 15.38 -8.15
N VAL A 550 3.79 16.63 -8.14
CA VAL A 550 2.79 17.12 -9.10
C VAL A 550 3.35 17.10 -10.52
N GLY A 551 4.60 17.56 -10.71
CA GLY A 551 5.29 17.50 -11.99
C GLY A 551 5.41 16.08 -12.53
N LEU A 552 5.68 15.10 -11.67
CA LEU A 552 5.75 13.69 -12.05
C LEU A 552 4.40 13.20 -12.59
N TRP A 553 3.31 13.54 -11.91
CA TRP A 553 1.98 13.15 -12.38
C TRP A 553 1.63 13.82 -13.71
N ILE A 554 1.93 15.10 -13.87
CA ILE A 554 1.71 15.82 -15.13
C ILE A 554 2.52 15.19 -16.27
N VAL A 555 3.80 14.89 -16.07
CA VAL A 555 4.65 14.24 -17.09
C VAL A 555 4.15 12.83 -17.40
N SER A 556 3.85 12.02 -16.38
CA SER A 556 3.35 10.65 -16.55
C SER A 556 2.01 10.61 -17.29
N SER A 557 1.14 11.59 -16.99
CA SER A 557 -0.10 11.76 -17.71
C SER A 557 0.24 12.18 -19.14
N TRP A 558 0.93 13.31 -19.36
CA TRP A 558 1.11 13.94 -20.69
C TRP A 558 1.76 13.04 -21.72
N PHE A 559 2.79 12.32 -21.29
CA PHE A 559 3.56 11.50 -22.21
C PHE A 559 3.18 10.02 -22.19
N LEU A 560 2.61 9.48 -21.10
CA LEU A 560 2.36 8.03 -20.98
C LEU A 560 0.89 7.66 -20.90
N GLY A 561 -0.01 8.65 -20.79
CA GLY A 561 -1.46 8.42 -20.66
C GLY A 561 -1.84 7.69 -19.37
N GLU A 562 -0.99 7.73 -18.33
CA GLU A 562 -1.19 6.93 -17.12
C GLU A 562 -2.38 7.36 -16.26
N LYS A 563 -2.79 8.64 -16.35
CA LYS A 563 -3.78 9.26 -15.46
C LYS A 563 -4.67 10.18 -16.26
N HIS A 564 -5.97 10.16 -15.99
CA HIS A 564 -6.94 11.02 -16.66
C HIS A 564 -6.86 12.48 -16.20
N PHE A 565 -7.31 13.42 -17.04
CA PHE A 565 -7.20 14.86 -16.78
C PHE A 565 -7.77 15.28 -15.42
N PHE A 566 -8.99 14.83 -15.08
CA PHE A 566 -9.63 15.19 -13.81
C PHE A 566 -8.90 14.63 -12.59
N LEU A 567 -8.26 13.47 -12.72
CA LEU A 567 -7.40 12.95 -11.67
C LEU A 567 -6.21 13.88 -11.44
N ILE A 568 -5.56 14.38 -12.50
CA ILE A 568 -4.47 15.36 -12.38
C ILE A 568 -4.94 16.64 -11.70
N VAL A 569 -6.11 17.17 -12.08
CA VAL A 569 -6.68 18.37 -11.43
C VAL A 569 -6.93 18.12 -9.94
N ALA A 570 -7.50 16.97 -9.57
CA ALA A 570 -7.73 16.59 -8.18
C ALA A 570 -6.41 16.48 -7.40
N LEU A 571 -5.38 15.87 -8.00
CA LEU A 571 -4.06 15.69 -7.40
C LEU A 571 -3.29 17.02 -7.23
N VAL A 572 -3.36 17.93 -8.20
CA VAL A 572 -2.82 19.30 -8.08
C VAL A 572 -3.53 20.04 -6.96
N THR A 573 -4.86 19.96 -6.92
CA THR A 573 -5.69 20.66 -5.93
C THR A 573 -5.36 20.18 -4.51
N VAL A 574 -5.29 18.87 -4.27
CA VAL A 574 -5.02 18.35 -2.93
C VAL A 574 -3.60 18.69 -2.46
N TYR A 575 -2.59 18.69 -3.34
CA TYR A 575 -1.22 19.10 -2.97
C TYR A 575 -1.12 20.61 -2.71
N GLY A 576 -1.90 21.43 -3.43
CA GLY A 576 -2.05 22.85 -3.13
C GLY A 576 -2.68 23.09 -1.75
N LEU A 577 -3.77 22.39 -1.44
CA LEU A 577 -4.41 22.44 -0.12
C LEU A 577 -3.47 21.96 0.97
N ARG A 578 -2.71 20.88 0.72
CA ARG A 578 -1.74 20.34 1.68
C ARG A 578 -0.66 21.36 2.01
N ALA A 579 -0.04 21.96 1.00
CA ALA A 579 0.93 23.04 1.17
C ALA A 579 0.34 24.21 1.96
N TRP A 580 -0.90 24.61 1.67
CA TRP A 580 -1.58 25.68 2.39
C TRP A 580 -1.81 25.34 3.87
N THR A 581 -2.30 24.15 4.17
CA THR A 581 -2.52 23.71 5.57
C THR A 581 -1.22 23.63 6.35
N GLU A 582 -0.16 23.11 5.72
CA GLU A 582 1.17 23.01 6.32
C GLU A 582 1.79 24.39 6.57
N GLU A 583 1.75 25.30 5.61
CA GLU A 583 2.20 26.69 5.78
C GLU A 583 1.50 27.40 6.93
N ARG A 584 0.18 27.20 7.08
CA ARG A 584 -0.61 27.77 8.17
C ARG A 584 -0.17 27.20 9.52
N HIS A 585 0.07 25.90 9.61
CA HIS A 585 0.54 25.26 10.84
C HIS A 585 1.97 25.69 11.20
N LEU A 586 2.89 25.61 10.25
CA LEU A 586 4.30 25.95 10.47
C LEU A 586 4.50 27.45 10.75
N SER A 587 3.66 28.34 10.21
CA SER A 587 3.71 29.79 10.49
C SER A 587 3.48 30.15 11.98
N GLN A 588 3.08 29.20 12.82
CA GLN A 588 3.02 29.38 14.27
C GLN A 588 4.40 29.32 14.95
N ASP A 589 5.43 28.81 14.25
CA ASP A 589 6.81 28.73 14.74
C ASP A 589 7.60 29.98 14.29
N PRO A 590 8.21 30.74 15.23
CA PRO A 590 9.05 31.89 14.89
C PRO A 590 10.19 31.55 13.93
N ASP A 591 10.78 30.36 14.03
CA ASP A 591 11.87 29.91 13.14
C ASP A 591 11.37 29.83 11.69
N TYR A 592 10.13 29.35 11.50
CA TYR A 592 9.53 29.25 10.18
C TYR A 592 9.12 30.61 9.62
N GLN A 593 8.66 31.54 10.46
CA GLN A 593 8.38 32.91 10.03
C GLN A 593 9.65 33.62 9.52
N ALA A 594 10.79 33.41 10.18
CA ALA A 594 12.08 33.92 9.71
C ALA A 594 12.47 33.31 8.37
N TYR A 595 12.29 31.99 8.21
CA TYR A 595 12.52 31.29 6.95
C TYR A 595 11.65 31.80 5.80
N LYS A 596 10.36 32.09 6.04
CA LYS A 596 9.46 32.66 5.01
C LYS A 596 9.94 34.00 4.46
N LYS A 597 10.62 34.81 5.28
CA LYS A 597 11.23 36.08 4.84
C LYS A 597 12.46 35.84 3.97
N LYS A 598 13.23 34.80 4.27
CA LYS A 598 14.43 34.41 3.50
C LYS A 598 14.07 33.77 2.15
N VAL A 599 13.05 32.91 2.13
CA VAL A 599 12.59 32.20 0.93
C VAL A 599 11.11 32.52 0.72
N PRO A 600 10.79 33.55 -0.09
CA PRO A 600 9.40 33.99 -0.28
C PRO A 600 8.56 33.03 -1.13
N TRP A 601 9.21 32.27 -2.02
CA TRP A 601 8.60 31.41 -3.04
C TRP A 601 8.10 30.07 -2.46
N LYS A 602 6.83 29.73 -2.71
CA LYS A 602 6.24 28.45 -2.27
C LYS A 602 6.63 27.29 -3.17
N MET A 603 6.44 27.45 -4.47
CA MET A 603 6.50 26.39 -5.48
C MET A 603 7.38 26.77 -6.67
N ILE A 604 7.25 27.98 -7.20
CA ILE A 604 7.95 28.42 -8.41
C ILE A 604 8.77 29.67 -8.07
N PRO A 605 10.12 29.61 -8.13
CA PRO A 605 10.95 30.77 -7.88
C PRO A 605 10.52 31.96 -8.75
N ARG A 606 10.41 33.14 -8.15
CA ARG A 606 10.06 34.41 -8.82
C ARG A 606 8.62 34.53 -9.32
N PHE A 607 7.77 33.52 -9.12
CA PHE A 607 6.36 33.56 -9.52
C PHE A 607 5.41 33.27 -8.36
N PHE A 608 5.64 32.18 -7.61
CA PHE A 608 4.69 31.70 -6.60
C PHE A 608 5.36 30.99 -5.42
#